data_AF-A0A524NHZ5-F1
#
_entry.id   AF-A0A524NHZ5-F1
#
_cell.length_a   1.000
_cell.length_b   1.000
_cell.length_c   1.000
_cell.angle_alpha   90.00
_cell.angle_beta   90.00
_cell.angle_gamma   90.00
#
_symmetry.space_group_name_H-M   'P 1'
#
loop_
_entity.id
_entity.type
_entity.pdbx_description
1 polymer ?
#
loop_
_entity_poly.entity_id
_entity_poly.type
_entity_poly.pdbx_seq_one_letter_code
_entity_poly.pdbx_strand_id
1 'polypeptide(L)'
;MPKPSVCIKVPKSQGEKAIKLTTKFGLADKTLVIQREEESLCIPLVREPQGIELATLKSQITTFKLYIAFFSEKQLPPETLTQALQDKLPPDLLAKVPQAFDIIGDIVVIDIPPQI
;
A
#
# COMPACT_ATOMS: atom_id res chain seq x y z
N MET A 1 -12.55 -6.78 -4.32
CA MET A 1 -12.89 -8.01 -3.56
C MET A 1 -11.65 -8.48 -2.83
N PRO A 2 -11.75 -9.11 -1.64
CA PRO A 2 -10.58 -9.62 -0.93
C PRO A 2 -9.85 -10.70 -1.75
N LYS A 3 -8.52 -10.64 -1.79
CA LYS A 3 -7.65 -11.60 -2.51
C LYS A 3 -6.85 -12.45 -1.52
N PRO A 4 -6.70 -13.76 -1.74
CA PRO A 4 -5.84 -14.59 -0.90
C PRO A 4 -4.37 -14.23 -1.14
N SER A 5 -3.59 -14.11 -0.07
CA SER A 5 -2.15 -13.88 -0.11
C SER A 5 -1.49 -14.57 1.08
N VAL A 6 -0.26 -15.08 0.87
CA VAL A 6 0.59 -15.55 1.96
C VAL A 6 0.93 -14.35 2.83
N CYS A 7 0.84 -14.49 4.15
CA CYS A 7 1.14 -13.41 5.06
C CYS A 7 1.99 -13.87 6.24
N ILE A 8 2.69 -12.91 6.83
CA ILE A 8 3.34 -13.08 8.12
C ILE A 8 2.50 -12.39 9.20
N LYS A 9 2.08 -13.17 10.20
CA LYS A 9 1.39 -12.66 11.38
C LYS A 9 2.35 -12.54 12.55
N VAL A 10 2.40 -11.35 13.12
CA VAL A 10 3.28 -10.99 14.23
C VAL A 10 2.49 -10.29 15.33
N PRO A 11 2.94 -10.32 16.59
CA PRO A 11 2.41 -9.45 17.63
C PRO A 11 2.57 -7.97 17.25
N LYS A 12 1.65 -7.10 17.65
CA LYS A 12 1.73 -5.66 17.37
C LYS A 12 3.04 -5.02 17.82
N SER A 13 3.58 -5.47 18.95
CA SER A 13 4.89 -5.03 19.49
C SER A 13 6.06 -5.26 18.52
N GLN A 14 5.92 -6.18 17.56
CA GLN A 14 6.93 -6.48 16.53
C GLN A 14 6.49 -6.06 15.12
N GLY A 15 5.33 -5.40 14.99
CA GLY A 15 4.72 -5.04 13.71
C GLY A 15 5.61 -4.15 12.85
N GLU A 16 6.12 -3.03 13.39
CA GLU A 16 6.99 -2.11 12.65
C GLU A 16 8.27 -2.80 12.17
N LYS A 17 8.88 -3.61 13.04
CA LYS A 17 10.08 -4.38 12.72
C LYS A 17 9.83 -5.37 11.57
N ALA A 18 8.72 -6.09 11.64
CA ALA A 18 8.31 -7.03 10.60
C ALA A 18 8.04 -6.32 9.27
N ILE A 19 7.37 -5.16 9.28
CA ILE A 19 7.14 -4.33 8.09
C ILE A 19 8.47 -3.88 7.47
N LYS A 20 9.40 -3.36 8.30
CA LYS A 20 10.72 -2.93 7.82
C LYS A 20 11.51 -4.08 7.19
N LEU A 21 11.54 -5.25 7.83
CA LEU A 21 12.27 -6.41 7.31
C LEU A 21 11.66 -6.95 6.02
N THR A 22 10.35 -7.17 5.99
CA THR A 22 9.64 -7.66 4.80
C THR A 22 9.74 -6.67 3.64
N THR A 23 9.70 -5.36 3.91
CA THR A 23 9.92 -4.33 2.89
C THR A 23 11.36 -4.33 2.38
N LYS A 24 12.35 -4.45 3.28
CA LYS A 24 13.77 -4.50 2.92
C LYS A 24 14.10 -5.66 1.99
N PHE A 25 13.47 -6.81 2.21
CA PHE A 25 13.62 -7.99 1.35
C PHE A 25 12.73 -7.98 0.11
N GLY A 26 11.93 -6.92 -0.11
CA GLY A 26 10.98 -6.87 -1.22
C GLY A 26 9.85 -7.90 -1.14
N LEU A 27 9.60 -8.45 0.05
CA LEU A 27 8.58 -9.47 0.30
C LEU A 27 7.22 -8.87 0.56
N ALA A 28 7.13 -7.70 1.19
CA ALA A 28 5.86 -7.06 1.52
C ALA A 28 5.08 -6.67 0.25
N ASP A 29 3.86 -7.19 0.11
CA ASP A 29 2.96 -6.80 -0.96
C ASP A 29 2.31 -5.44 -0.65
N LYS A 30 2.78 -4.39 -1.35
CA LYS A 30 2.32 -3.01 -1.15
C LYS A 30 0.96 -2.72 -1.80
N THR A 31 0.47 -3.63 -2.65
CA THR A 31 -0.83 -3.51 -3.31
C THR A 31 -1.97 -3.94 -2.39
N LEU A 32 -1.67 -4.61 -1.28
CA LEU A 32 -2.63 -5.12 -0.31
C LEU A 32 -2.54 -4.33 1.01
N VAL A 33 -3.69 -4.18 1.67
CA VAL A 33 -3.77 -3.48 2.96
C VAL A 33 -3.30 -4.38 4.09
N ILE A 34 -2.31 -3.94 4.88
CA ILE A 34 -1.91 -4.64 6.11
C ILE A 34 -3.10 -4.74 7.07
N GLN A 35 -3.41 -5.95 7.51
CA GLN A 35 -4.50 -6.20 8.46
C GLN A 35 -4.03 -6.01 9.89
N ARG A 36 -4.84 -5.29 10.68
CA ARG A 36 -4.62 -5.06 12.10
C ARG A 36 -5.72 -5.78 12.86
N GLU A 37 -5.35 -6.79 13.62
CA GLU A 37 -6.24 -7.47 14.57
C GLU A 37 -6.03 -6.88 15.98
N GLU A 38 -6.70 -7.40 17.01
CA GLU A 38 -6.59 -6.87 18.39
C GLU A 38 -5.15 -6.89 18.92
N GLU A 39 -4.47 -8.04 18.87
CA GLU A 39 -3.11 -8.22 19.43
C GLU A 39 -2.03 -8.47 18.37
N SER A 40 -2.42 -8.54 17.10
CA SER A 40 -1.53 -8.96 16.03
C SER A 40 -1.71 -8.15 14.76
N LEU A 41 -0.71 -8.27 13.89
CA LEU A 41 -0.63 -7.58 12.62
C LEU A 41 -0.23 -8.60 11.55
N CYS A 42 -0.98 -8.60 10.44
CA CYS A 42 -0.81 -9.53 9.34
C CYS A 42 -0.33 -8.75 8.12
N ILE A 43 0.90 -9.03 7.69
CA ILE A 43 1.57 -8.37 6.58
C ILE A 43 1.48 -9.29 5.36
N PRO A 44 0.78 -8.88 4.28
CA PRO A 44 0.71 -9.66 3.06
C PRO A 44 2.07 -9.69 2.37
N LEU A 45 2.40 -10.83 1.77
CA LEU A 45 3.66 -11.08 1.08
C LEU A 45 3.42 -11.46 -0.38
N VAL A 46 4.31 -11.02 -1.27
CA VAL A 46 4.27 -11.39 -2.69
C VAL A 46 4.66 -12.85 -2.92
N ARG A 47 5.43 -13.44 -2.00
CA ARG A 47 5.82 -14.85 -1.95
C ARG A 47 6.26 -15.24 -0.54
N GLU A 48 6.43 -16.54 -0.31
CA GLU A 48 7.06 -17.03 0.93
C GLU A 48 8.53 -16.62 1.05
N PRO A 49 9.00 -16.27 2.26
CA PRO A 49 10.41 -15.99 2.52
C PRO A 49 11.26 -17.26 2.42
N GLN A 50 12.43 -17.17 1.80
CA GLN A 50 13.32 -18.32 1.57
C GLN A 50 14.77 -18.04 2.00
N GLY A 51 15.51 -19.10 2.34
CA GLY A 51 16.94 -19.02 2.68
C GLY A 51 17.27 -17.98 3.75
N ILE A 52 18.06 -16.98 3.36
CA ILE A 52 18.56 -15.90 4.23
C ILE A 52 17.42 -15.02 4.76
N GLU A 53 16.36 -14.85 3.98
CA GLU A 53 15.19 -14.03 4.37
C GLU A 53 14.48 -14.67 5.56
N LEU A 54 14.21 -15.97 5.46
CA LEU A 54 13.55 -16.75 6.51
C LEU A 54 14.43 -16.86 7.76
N ALA A 55 15.74 -17.09 7.58
CA ALA A 55 16.68 -17.11 8.70
C ALA A 55 16.72 -15.77 9.44
N THR A 56 16.75 -14.66 8.69
CA THR A 56 16.75 -13.31 9.28
C THR A 56 15.45 -13.03 10.03
N LEU A 57 14.29 -13.36 9.45
CA LEU A 57 12.99 -13.21 10.10
C LEU A 57 12.94 -14.01 11.40
N LYS A 58 13.39 -15.27 11.42
CA LYS A 58 13.48 -16.09 12.64
C LYS A 58 14.43 -15.53 13.69
N SER A 59 15.56 -14.93 13.29
CA SER A 59 16.52 -14.34 14.23
C SER A 59 16.01 -13.03 14.85
N GLN A 60 15.19 -12.27 14.12
CA GLN A 60 14.81 -10.92 14.51
C GLN A 60 13.38 -10.80 15.03
N ILE A 61 12.50 -11.74 14.70
CA ILE A 61 11.11 -11.74 15.11
C ILE A 61 10.89 -12.99 15.97
N THR A 62 10.68 -12.79 17.27
CA THR A 62 10.63 -13.87 18.26
C THR A 62 9.48 -14.84 17.98
N THR A 63 8.34 -14.31 17.54
CA THR A 63 7.12 -15.10 17.33
C THR A 63 6.43 -14.61 16.07
N PHE A 64 6.35 -15.47 15.05
CA PHE A 64 5.56 -15.22 13.85
C PHE A 64 4.93 -16.51 13.32
N LYS A 65 3.87 -16.35 12.52
CA LYS A 65 3.24 -17.44 11.76
C LYS A 65 3.17 -17.05 10.29
N LEU A 66 3.37 -18.03 9.41
CA LEU A 66 3.09 -17.91 7.97
C LEU A 66 1.82 -18.69 7.67
N TYR A 67 0.88 -18.07 6.97
CA TYR A 67 -0.35 -18.72 6.48
C TYR A 67 -0.97 -17.89 5.37
N ILE A 68 -2.04 -18.40 4.74
CA ILE A 68 -2.79 -17.68 3.71
C ILE A 68 -3.97 -16.94 4.36
N ALA A 69 -4.09 -15.65 4.10
CA ALA A 69 -5.23 -14.83 4.52
C ALA A 69 -5.79 -14.03 3.34
N PHE A 70 -7.02 -13.56 3.48
CA PHE A 70 -7.68 -12.73 2.48
C PHE A 70 -7.46 -11.25 2.79
N PHE A 71 -6.92 -10.48 1.86
CA PHE A 71 -6.61 -9.08 2.02
C PHE A 71 -7.41 -8.21 1.04
N SER A 72 -7.82 -7.04 1.51
CA SER A 72 -8.34 -6.01 0.62
C SER A 72 -7.21 -5.36 -0.16
N GLU A 73 -7.47 -5.03 -1.43
CA GLU A 73 -6.58 -4.20 -2.21
C GLU A 73 -6.49 -2.81 -1.59
N LYS A 74 -5.27 -2.29 -1.55
CA LYS A 74 -5.02 -0.91 -1.19
C LYS A 74 -5.55 -0.07 -2.34
N GLN A 75 -6.51 0.81 -2.05
CA GLN A 75 -6.85 1.86 -2.99
C GLN A 75 -5.62 2.73 -3.16
N LEU A 76 -4.94 2.57 -4.29
CA LEU A 76 -3.89 3.48 -4.68
C LEU A 76 -4.54 4.87 -4.77
N PRO A 77 -3.94 5.90 -4.16
CA PRO A 77 -4.38 7.25 -4.46
C PRO A 77 -4.33 7.43 -5.98
N PRO A 78 -5.28 8.17 -6.56
CA PRO A 78 -5.24 8.46 -7.99
C PRO A 78 -3.86 9.03 -8.34
N GLU A 79 -3.19 8.41 -9.31
CA GLU A 79 -1.82 8.78 -9.70
C GLU A 79 -1.80 10.15 -10.40
N THR A 80 -2.96 10.59 -10.90
CA THR A 80 -3.13 11.85 -11.62
C THR A 80 -4.36 12.60 -11.15
N LEU A 81 -4.35 13.92 -11.34
CA LEU A 81 -5.50 14.78 -11.09
C LEU A 81 -6.74 14.34 -11.88
N THR A 82 -6.56 13.90 -13.13
CA THR A 82 -7.64 13.37 -13.99
C THR A 82 -8.31 12.15 -13.36
N GLN A 83 -7.53 11.19 -12.86
CA GLN A 83 -8.08 10.02 -12.15
C GLN A 83 -8.82 10.44 -10.87
N ALA A 84 -8.30 11.44 -10.14
CA ALA A 84 -8.94 11.94 -8.92
C ALA A 84 -10.29 12.63 -9.17
N LEU A 85 -10.48 13.17 -10.38
CA LEU A 85 -11.67 13.91 -10.79
C LEU A 85 -12.61 13.08 -11.69
N GLN A 86 -12.25 11.84 -12.03
CA GLN A 86 -12.98 11.02 -13.01
C GLN A 86 -14.46 10.81 -12.65
N ASP A 87 -14.76 10.65 -11.35
CA ASP A 87 -16.13 10.46 -10.85
C ASP A 87 -16.80 11.77 -10.41
N LYS A 88 -16.10 12.90 -10.53
CA LYS A 88 -16.55 14.22 -10.06
C LYS A 88 -16.84 15.21 -11.18
N LEU A 89 -16.31 14.95 -12.37
CA LEU A 89 -16.44 15.82 -13.53
C LEU A 89 -17.06 15.07 -14.72
N PRO A 90 -17.93 15.72 -15.49
CA PRO A 90 -18.35 15.24 -16.80
C PRO A 90 -17.16 14.96 -17.74
N PRO A 91 -17.29 14.02 -18.70
CA PRO A 91 -16.20 13.65 -19.62
C PRO A 91 -15.61 14.83 -20.42
N ASP A 92 -16.46 15.79 -20.79
CA ASP A 92 -16.10 17.01 -21.51
C ASP A 92 -15.26 17.98 -20.68
N LEU A 93 -15.45 18.01 -19.36
CA LEU A 93 -14.62 18.80 -18.44
C LEU A 93 -13.35 18.04 -18.04
N LEU A 94 -13.41 16.72 -17.91
CA LEU A 94 -12.25 15.86 -17.67
C LEU A 94 -11.16 16.02 -18.73
N ALA A 95 -11.56 16.14 -20.00
CA ALA A 95 -10.63 16.36 -21.12
C ALA A 95 -9.89 17.70 -21.04
N LYS A 96 -10.41 18.67 -20.27
CA LYS A 96 -9.82 19.99 -20.07
C LYS A 96 -9.01 20.11 -18.78
N VAL A 97 -9.02 19.08 -17.93
CA VAL A 97 -8.27 19.08 -16.67
C VAL A 97 -6.78 19.26 -16.96
N PRO A 98 -6.12 20.24 -16.33
CA PRO A 98 -4.68 20.45 -16.49
C PRO A 98 -3.89 19.21 -16.09
N GLN A 99 -2.97 18.77 -16.95
CA GLN A 99 -2.11 17.63 -16.68
C GLN A 99 -0.89 17.99 -15.81
N ALA A 100 -0.54 19.27 -15.75
CA ALA A 100 0.59 19.80 -15.00
C ALA A 100 0.11 20.80 -13.95
N PHE A 101 0.77 20.78 -12.79
CA PHE A 101 0.56 21.70 -11.68
C PHE A 101 1.84 21.74 -10.84
N ASP A 102 2.04 22.83 -10.13
CA ASP A 102 3.20 23.03 -9.26
C ASP A 102 2.81 22.85 -7.79
N ILE A 103 3.70 22.24 -7.00
CA ILE A 103 3.52 22.08 -5.55
C ILE A 103 4.57 22.93 -4.83
N ILE A 104 4.11 23.88 -4.02
CA ILE A 104 4.96 24.75 -3.18
C ILE A 104 4.57 24.51 -1.72
N GLY A 105 5.34 23.68 -1.02
CA GLY A 105 5.02 23.29 0.36
C GLY A 105 3.71 22.50 0.43
N ASP A 106 2.72 23.05 1.13
CA ASP A 106 1.36 22.53 1.25
C ASP A 106 0.37 23.18 0.27
N ILE A 107 0.84 24.04 -0.63
CA ILE A 107 0.04 24.75 -1.64
C ILE A 107 0.23 24.09 -3.01
N VAL A 108 -0.89 23.91 -3.73
CA VAL A 108 -0.89 23.48 -5.14
C VAL A 108 -1.32 24.66 -6.02
N VAL A 109 -0.51 24.98 -7.02
CA VAL A 109 -0.83 25.99 -8.03
C VAL A 109 -1.22 25.29 -9.33
N ILE A 110 -2.45 25.53 -9.78
CA ILE A 110 -3.01 24.92 -10.98
C ILE A 110 -3.63 26.00 -11.87
N ASP A 111 -3.33 25.94 -13.16
CA ASP A 111 -3.90 26.86 -14.15
C ASP A 111 -5.20 26.28 -14.69
N ILE A 112 -6.34 26.86 -14.32
CA ILE A 112 -7.66 26.38 -14.74
C ILE A 112 -8.06 27.14 -16.02
N PRO A 113 -8.22 26.47 -17.17
CA PRO A 113 -8.66 27.14 -18.37
C PRO A 113 -10.07 27.72 -18.14
N PRO A 114 -10.39 28.91 -18.68
CA PRO A 114 -11.62 29.65 -18.39
C PRO A 114 -12.92 28.99 -18.89
N GLN A 115 -12.82 27.77 -19.44
CA GLN A 115 -13.87 27.01 -20.11
C GLN A 115 -14.29 25.77 -19.29
N ILE A 116 -13.85 25.69 -18.03
CA ILE A 116 -14.25 24.72 -17.01
C ILE A 116 -15.18 25.40 -16.02
#